data_AF-A0A376WB08-F1
#
_entry.id   AF-A0A376WB08-F1
#
_cell.length_a   1.000
_cell.length_b   1.000
_cell.length_c   1.000
_cell.angle_alpha   90.00
_cell.angle_beta   90.00
_cell.angle_gamma   90.00
#
_symmetry.space_group_name_H-M   'P 1'
#
loop_
_entity.id
_entity.type
_entity.pdbx_description
1 polymer ?
#
loop_
_entity_poly.entity_id
_entity_poly.type
_entity_poly.pdbx_seq_one_letter_code
_entity_poly.pdbx_strand_id
1 'polypeptide(L)' 'MESGKLCDGSVMDDRGAYCRFVAQMITFSTSGCDSSKVTVTPNQHPITDKQLHDMVVRVDTSSRQPIDSTCRFQYTLNEL' A
#
# COMPACT_ATOMS: atom_id res chain seq x y z
N MET A 1 2.75 6.18 -10.42
CA MET A 1 3.85 5.39 -9.83
C MET A 1 4.99 5.39 -10.81
N GLU A 2 6.15 5.90 -10.40
CA GLU A 2 7.37 5.98 -11.23
C GLU A 2 8.43 5.10 -10.56
N SER A 3 8.99 4.14 -11.29
CA SER A 3 10.07 3.26 -10.79
C SER A 3 9.74 2.53 -9.47
N GLY A 4 8.48 2.10 -9.28
CA GLY A 4 8.04 1.41 -8.07
C GLY A 4 7.84 2.33 -6.85
N LYS A 5 7.99 3.64 -7.03
CA LYS A 5 7.69 4.65 -6.01
C LYS A 5 6.41 5.37 -6.37
N LEU A 6 5.77 5.92 -5.37
CA LEU A 6 4.69 6.86 -5.63
C LEU A 6 5.24 8.16 -6.24
N CYS A 7 6.34 8.67 -5.68
CA CYS A 7 7.08 9.86 -6.10
C CYS A 7 8.52 9.74 -5.54
N ASP A 8 9.56 10.17 -6.27
CA ASP A 8 10.94 10.06 -5.78
C ASP A 8 11.35 11.23 -4.87
N GLY A 9 11.08 11.07 -3.56
CA GLY A 9 11.51 12.03 -2.53
C GLY A 9 13.00 12.00 -2.19
N SER A 10 13.82 11.14 -2.82
CA SER A 10 15.26 11.05 -2.51
C SER A 10 16.13 12.07 -3.25
N VAL A 11 15.60 12.68 -4.31
CA VAL A 11 16.28 13.74 -5.04
C VAL A 11 16.23 15.04 -4.22
N MET A 12 17.34 15.78 -4.19
CA MET A 12 17.46 17.04 -3.45
C MET A 12 17.18 18.25 -4.37
N ASP A 13 16.18 18.13 -5.23
CA ASP A 13 15.64 19.19 -6.10
C ASP A 13 14.18 19.54 -5.71
N ASP A 14 13.58 20.51 -6.39
CA ASP A 14 12.20 20.96 -6.13
C ASP A 14 11.18 19.84 -6.28
N ARG A 15 11.40 18.94 -7.25
CA ARG A 15 10.56 17.77 -7.47
C ARG A 15 10.64 16.80 -6.31
N GLY A 16 11.84 16.52 -5.80
CA GLY A 16 12.00 15.69 -4.61
C GLY A 16 11.40 16.35 -3.36
N ALA A 17 11.48 17.67 -3.22
CA ALA A 17 10.82 18.41 -2.15
C ALA A 17 9.29 18.29 -2.22
N TYR A 18 8.71 18.47 -3.41
CA TYR A 18 7.29 18.25 -3.66
C TYR A 18 6.88 16.81 -3.36
N CYS A 19 7.66 15.82 -3.80
CA CYS A 19 7.42 14.42 -3.48
C CYS A 19 7.38 14.16 -1.97
N ARG A 20 8.32 14.73 -1.19
CA ARG A 20 8.32 14.59 0.27
C ARG A 20 7.08 15.21 0.92
N PHE A 21 6.62 16.36 0.43
CA PHE A 21 5.42 17.03 0.92
C PHE A 21 4.15 16.23 0.59
N VAL A 22 3.98 15.82 -0.67
CA VAL A 22 2.84 14.98 -1.12
C VAL A 22 2.79 13.68 -0.33
N ALA A 23 3.94 13.05 -0.08
CA ALA A 23 3.99 11.78 0.61
C ALA A 23 3.51 11.88 2.06
N GLN A 24 3.67 13.03 2.73
CA GLN A 24 3.09 13.29 4.07
C GLN A 24 1.56 13.39 4.06
N MET A 25 0.94 13.68 2.91
CA MET A 25 -0.51 13.83 2.76
C MET A 25 -1.20 12.51 2.41
N ILE A 26 -0.46 11.40 2.36
CA ILE A 26 -0.99 10.12 1.90
C ILE A 26 -1.39 9.24 3.06
N THR A 27 -2.59 8.70 2.97
CA THR A 27 -3.09 7.69 3.88
C THR A 27 -3.23 6.36 3.15
N PHE A 28 -2.65 5.32 3.73
CA PHE A 28 -2.82 3.95 3.28
C PHE A 28 -3.85 3.24 4.15
N SER A 29 -4.85 2.64 3.50
CA SER A 29 -5.90 1.86 4.18
C SER A 29 -6.15 0.54 3.46
N THR A 30 -6.60 -0.45 4.23
CA THR A 30 -7.01 -1.76 3.73
C THR A 30 -8.46 -2.01 4.09
N SER A 31 -9.30 -2.45 3.15
CA SER A 31 -10.70 -2.78 3.43
C SER A 31 -10.93 -4.27 3.69
N GLY A 32 -9.86 -5.07 3.74
CA GLY A 32 -9.95 -6.52 3.88
C GLY A 32 -10.16 -7.26 2.56
N CYS A 33 -10.47 -8.55 2.67
CA CYS A 33 -10.80 -9.42 1.55
C CYS A 33 -12.26 -9.88 1.67
N ASP A 34 -12.88 -10.21 0.54
CA ASP A 34 -14.29 -10.66 0.48
C ASP A 34 -14.51 -12.10 1.01
N SER A 35 -13.45 -12.91 1.14
CA SER A 35 -13.51 -14.25 1.69
C SER A 35 -13.02 -14.27 3.13
N SER A 36 -13.79 -14.86 4.04
CA SER A 36 -13.38 -15.04 5.44
C SER A 36 -12.17 -15.97 5.63
N LYS A 37 -11.85 -16.76 4.60
CA LYS A 37 -10.65 -17.62 4.57
C LYS A 37 -9.39 -16.85 4.20
N VAL A 38 -9.51 -15.60 3.76
CA VAL A 38 -8.40 -14.76 3.34
C VAL A 38 -8.34 -13.55 4.24
N THR A 39 -7.21 -13.36 4.90
CA THR A 39 -6.94 -12.20 5.73
C THR A 39 -5.81 -11.41 5.10
N VAL A 40 -5.92 -10.09 5.16
CA VAL A 40 -4.87 -9.18 4.69
C VAL A 40 -4.43 -8.32 5.85
N THR A 41 -3.12 -8.21 6.01
CA THR A 41 -2.50 -7.30 6.97
C THR A 41 -1.62 -6.32 6.20
N PRO A 42 -1.81 -5.00 6.40
CA PRO A 42 -0.92 -4.01 5.81
C PRO A 42 0.49 -4.13 6.38
N ASN A 43 1.49 -4.15 5.51
CA ASN A 43 2.90 -3.97 5.88
C ASN A 43 3.33 -2.55 5.53
N GLN A 44 3.23 -1.64 6.52
CA GLN A 44 3.50 -0.23 6.29
C GLN A 44 4.99 0.08 6.29
N HIS A 45 5.50 0.52 5.15
CA HIS A 45 6.81 1.15 5.01
C HIS A 45 6.81 2.63 5.41
N PRO A 46 7.93 3.19 5.89
CA PRO A 46 8.08 4.64 6.05
C PRO A 46 7.82 5.37 4.72
N ILE A 47 7.26 6.57 4.81
CA ILE A 47 6.93 7.41 3.64
C ILE A 47 8.18 7.78 2.82
N THR A 48 9.36 7.81 3.46
CA THR A 48 10.66 8.04 2.81
C THR A 48 11.28 6.81 2.18
N ASP A 49 10.67 5.63 2.36
CA ASP A 49 11.18 4.38 1.82
C ASP A 49 11.02 4.34 0.29
N LYS A 50 11.87 3.55 -0.38
CA LYS A 50 11.79 3.32 -1.82
C LYS A 50 10.70 2.32 -2.17
N GLN A 51 10.20 1.58 -1.18
CA GLN A 51 9.15 0.58 -1.33
C GLN A 51 7.80 1.19 -0.98
N LEU A 52 6.77 0.84 -1.75
CA LEU A 52 5.39 1.13 -1.40
C LEU A 52 4.96 0.26 -0.22
N HIS A 53 3.87 0.62 0.47
CA HIS A 53 3.30 -0.29 1.46
C HIS A 53 2.84 -1.57 0.77
N ASP A 54 3.22 -2.69 1.38
CA ASP A 54 2.89 -4.02 0.91
C ASP A 54 1.69 -4.58 1.68
N MET A 55 1.16 -5.68 1.17
CA MET A 55 0.11 -6.45 1.83
C MET A 55 0.58 -7.87 2.07
N VAL A 56 0.44 -8.33 3.32
CA VAL A 56 0.63 -9.74 3.65
C VAL A 56 -0.72 -10.43 3.57
N VAL A 57 -0.88 -11.33 2.60
CA VAL A 57 -2.09 -12.13 2.42
C VAL A 57 -1.89 -13.48 3.07
N ARG A 58 -2.80 -13.84 3.98
CA ARG A 58 -2.84 -15.17 4.62
C ARG A 58 -4.12 -15.88 4.21
N VAL A 59 -3.96 -17.09 3.68
CA VAL A 59 -5.05 -17.94 3.19
C VAL A 59 -5.18 -19.18 4.10
N ASP A 60 -6.38 -19.42 4.62
CA ASP A 60 -6.73 -20.65 5.33
C ASP A 60 -7.15 -21.74 4.34
N THR A 61 -6.25 -22.72 4.16
CA THR A 61 -6.43 -23.84 3.23
C THR A 61 -6.96 -25.11 3.91
N SER A 62 -7.35 -25.06 5.19
CA SER A 62 -7.83 -26.21 5.97
C SER A 62 -8.96 -26.99 5.28
N SER A 63 -9.85 -26.27 4.60
CA SER A 63 -11.00 -26.85 3.88
C SER A 63 -10.66 -27.59 2.58
N ARG A 64 -9.44 -27.44 2.04
CA ARG A 64 -8.96 -28.07 0.78
C ARG A 64 -9.88 -27.85 -0.43
N GLN A 65 -10.65 -26.78 -0.43
CA GLN A 65 -11.46 -26.35 -1.57
C GLN A 65 -10.80 -25.17 -2.27
N PRO A 66 -11.11 -24.92 -3.55
CA PRO A 66 -10.71 -23.69 -4.23
C PRO A 66 -11.13 -22.46 -3.43
N ILE A 67 -10.26 -21.45 -3.38
CA ILE A 67 -10.50 -20.18 -2.72
C ILE A 67 -10.31 -19.10 -3.78
N ASP A 68 -11.38 -18.36 -4.04
CA ASP A 68 -11.34 -17.12 -4.80
C ASP A 68 -11.61 -15.98 -3.82
N SER A 69 -10.82 -14.91 -3.90
CA SER A 69 -11.01 -13.74 -3.06
C SER A 69 -10.37 -12.49 -3.64
N THR A 70 -11.08 -11.38 -3.55
CA THR A 70 -10.57 -10.05 -3.86
C THR A 70 -10.24 -9.30 -2.57
N CYS A 71 -8.97 -8.92 -2.41
CA CYS A 71 -8.50 -8.03 -1.35
C CYS A 71 -8.34 -6.60 -1.88
N ARG A 72 -8.80 -5.59 -1.13
CA ARG A 72 -8.70 -4.18 -1.57
C ARG A 72 -7.89 -3.33 -0.59
N PHE A 73 -7.07 -2.46 -1.16
CA PHE A 73 -6.31 -1.43 -0.48
C PHE A 73 -6.45 -0.11 -1.24
N GLN A 74 -6.22 0.99 -0.53
CA GLN A 74 -6.36 2.32 -1.09
C GLN A 74 -5.23 3.22 -0.60
N TYR A 75 -4.70 4.01 -1.54
CA TYR A 75 -3.89 5.17 -1.25
C TYR A 75 -4.77 6.40 -1.49
N THR A 76 -5.02 7.16 -0.43
CA THR A 76 -5.76 8.42 -0.51
C THR A 76 -4.78 9.56 -0.36
N LEU A 77 -4.75 10.45 -1.34
CA LEU A 77 -4.04 11.72 -1.24
C LEU A 77 -4.98 12.76 -0.64
N ASN A 78 -4.64 13.25 0.55
CA ASN A 78 -5.41 14.29 1.23
C ASN A 78 -4.83 15.65 0.84
N GLU A 79 -5.18 16.14 -0.35
CA GLU A 79 -4.86 17.52 -0.73
C GLU A 79 -5.67 18.50 0.13
N LEU A 80 -5.00 19.52 0.68
CA LEU A 80 -5.60 20.60 1.49
C LEU A 80 -6.22 21.69 0.62
#